data_AF-L5JRH6-F1
#
_entry.id   AF-L5JRH6-F1
#
_cell.length_a   1.000
_cell.length_b   1.000
_cell.length_c   1.000
_cell.angle_alpha   90.00
_cell.angle_beta   90.00
_cell.angle_gamma   90.00
#
_symmetry.space_group_name_H-M   'P 1'
#
loop_
_entity.id
_entity.type
_entity.pdbx_description
1 polymer ?
#
loop_
_entity_poly.entity_id
_entity_poly.type
_entity_poly.pdbx_seq_one_letter_code
_entity_poly.pdbx_strand_id
1 'polypeptide(L)'
;MDFWGRVKNFLMFIDFFVKQWQLHSTYEDIIKEHFQEGSRPVLSHLLRKAELWFVNSDFAFEFARPLLPNTVYIGGLMAKPTKPVPQEFETFIAKFGDSGFVLVVLGSMVDSFQSQNVLKEMNSAFAHLPHGVIWKYKSSHWPKDIKLSANVKMVDWLPQNDLLGKDYPGVLLSFNLRVSQAHRGSDL
;
A
#
# COMPACT_ATOMS: atom_id res chain seq x y z
N MET A 1 30.06 9.79 2.50
CA MET A 1 28.98 10.77 2.74
C MET A 1 29.55 12.16 2.50
N ASP A 2 29.21 12.76 1.37
CA ASP A 2 29.68 14.09 0.96
C ASP A 2 28.79 15.20 1.56
N PHE A 3 29.22 16.45 1.41
CA PHE A 3 28.48 17.62 1.90
C PHE A 3 27.06 17.67 1.33
N TRP A 4 26.91 17.43 0.02
CA TRP A 4 25.61 17.44 -0.66
C TRP A 4 24.68 16.33 -0.17
N GLY A 5 25.21 15.13 0.13
CA GLY A 5 24.44 14.08 0.79
C GLY A 5 23.91 14.50 2.16
N ARG A 6 24.70 15.25 2.95
CA ARG A 6 24.25 15.79 4.24
C ARG A 6 23.18 16.87 4.09
N VAL A 7 23.34 17.78 3.12
CA VAL A 7 22.31 18.80 2.80
C VAL A 7 21.01 18.13 2.36
N LYS A 8 21.08 17.13 1.47
CA LYS A 8 19.92 16.35 1.05
C LYS A 8 19.24 15.68 2.24
N ASN A 9 20.00 15.06 3.14
CA ASN A 9 19.44 14.45 4.35
C ASN A 9 18.74 15.46 5.25
N PHE A 10 19.32 16.65 5.42
CA PHE A 10 18.71 17.73 6.19
C PHE A 10 17.40 18.22 5.56
N LEU A 11 17.35 18.38 4.23
CA LEU A 11 16.13 18.73 3.51
C LEU A 11 15.07 17.63 3.61
N MET A 12 15.46 16.35 3.49
CA MET A 12 14.56 15.22 3.70
C MET A 12 14.01 15.17 5.13
N PHE A 13 14.82 15.55 6.12
CA PHE A 13 14.37 15.69 7.51
C PHE A 13 13.32 16.80 7.63
N ILE A 14 13.57 17.99 7.06
CA ILE A 14 12.57 19.07 7.07
C ILE A 14 11.27 18.64 6.37
N ASP A 15 11.36 18.04 5.18
CA ASP A 15 10.19 17.52 4.44
C ASP A 15 9.39 16.51 5.28
N PHE A 16 10.07 15.61 5.99
CA PHE A 16 9.42 14.68 6.91
C PHE A 16 8.65 15.42 8.01
N PHE A 17 9.25 16.44 8.66
CA PHE A 17 8.55 17.23 9.68
C PHE A 17 7.34 17.98 9.13
N VAL A 18 7.46 18.57 7.94
CA VAL A 18 6.34 19.26 7.28
C VAL A 18 5.21 18.28 6.98
N LYS A 19 5.49 17.09 6.47
CA LYS A 19 4.49 16.05 6.23
C LYS A 19 3.83 15.55 7.52
N GLN A 20 4.60 15.35 8.59
CA GLN A 20 4.05 14.99 9.90
C GLN A 20 3.13 16.10 10.44
N TRP A 21 3.52 17.36 10.28
CA TRP A 21 2.68 18.50 10.66
C TRP A 21 1.39 18.57 9.85
N GLN A 22 1.46 18.38 8.54
CA GLN A 22 0.28 18.35 7.66
C GLN A 22 -0.68 17.22 8.07
N LEU A 23 -0.18 16.01 8.30
CA LEU A 23 -0.98 14.89 8.79
C LEU A 23 -1.68 15.24 10.11
N HIS A 24 -0.95 15.81 11.06
CA HIS A 24 -1.53 16.23 12.33
C HIS A 24 -2.63 17.28 12.16
N SER A 25 -2.40 18.27 11.29
CA SER A 25 -3.40 19.29 10.95
C SER A 25 -4.67 18.67 10.38
N THR A 26 -4.57 17.66 9.51
CA THR A 26 -5.74 16.97 8.95
C THR A 26 -6.57 16.31 10.05
N TYR A 27 -5.94 15.67 11.04
CA TYR A 27 -6.67 15.10 12.18
C TYR A 27 -7.36 16.18 13.01
N GLU A 28 -6.69 17.30 13.27
CA GLU A 28 -7.26 18.43 14.00
C GLU A 28 -8.45 19.04 13.26
N ASP A 29 -8.40 19.13 11.93
CA ASP A 29 -9.51 19.66 11.13
C ASP A 29 -10.73 18.72 11.15
N ILE A 30 -10.52 17.40 11.08
CA ILE A 30 -11.60 16.40 11.26
C ILE A 30 -12.22 16.52 12.66
N ILE A 31 -11.40 16.73 13.70
CA ILE A 31 -11.88 16.93 15.07
C ILE A 31 -12.72 18.21 15.16
N LYS A 32 -12.30 19.31 14.53
CA LYS A 32 -13.09 20.55 14.52
C LYS A 32 -14.42 20.41 13.80
N GLU A 33 -14.46 19.60 12.73
CA GLU A 33 -15.67 19.36 11.95
C GLU A 33 -16.71 18.54 12.72
N HIS A 34 -16.26 17.51 13.46
CA HIS A 34 -17.17 16.55 14.09
C HIS A 34 -17.44 16.82 15.58
N PHE A 35 -16.62 17.64 16.26
CA PHE A 35 -16.75 17.93 17.69
C PHE A 35 -17.06 19.40 17.95
N GLN A 36 -18.02 19.64 18.85
CA GLN A 36 -18.38 21.00 19.29
C GLN A 36 -17.20 21.68 19.97
N GLU A 37 -17.10 23.00 19.83
CA GLU A 37 -15.94 23.82 20.23
C GLU A 37 -15.47 23.65 21.67
N GLY A 38 -16.39 23.45 22.63
CA GLY A 38 -16.06 23.19 24.04
C GLY A 38 -15.73 21.73 24.39
N SER A 39 -15.90 20.81 23.44
CA SER A 39 -15.75 19.36 23.63
C SER A 39 -14.65 18.74 22.77
N ARG A 40 -13.90 19.57 22.01
CA ARG A 40 -12.87 19.10 21.08
C ARG A 40 -11.77 18.35 21.84
N PRO A 41 -11.58 17.05 21.59
CA PRO A 41 -10.50 16.31 22.22
C PRO A 41 -9.15 16.63 21.58
N VAL A 42 -8.09 16.64 22.37
CA VAL A 42 -6.71 16.68 21.85
C VAL A 42 -6.32 15.28 21.40
N LEU A 43 -5.80 15.12 20.17
CA LEU A 43 -5.48 13.81 19.60
C LEU A 43 -4.57 12.95 20.49
N SER A 44 -3.55 13.57 21.11
CA SER A 44 -2.64 12.87 22.04
C SER A 44 -3.34 12.35 23.28
N HIS A 45 -4.39 13.01 23.76
CA HIS A 45 -5.18 12.57 24.90
C HIS A 45 -6.12 11.43 24.51
N LEU A 46 -6.69 11.44 23.30
CA LEU A 46 -7.53 10.33 22.82
C LEU A 46 -6.75 9.02 22.82
N LEU A 47 -5.54 9.03 22.28
CA LEU A 47 -4.68 7.84 22.27
C LEU A 47 -4.38 7.36 23.69
N ARG A 48 -4.13 8.26 24.65
CA ARG A 48 -3.83 7.88 26.04
C ARG A 48 -5.04 7.41 26.84
N LYS A 49 -6.24 7.87 26.48
CA LYS A 49 -7.51 7.53 27.15
C LYS A 49 -8.22 6.32 26.56
N ALA A 50 -7.66 5.69 25.53
CA ALA A 50 -8.25 4.51 24.92
C ALA A 50 -8.38 3.38 25.96
N GLU A 51 -9.62 3.03 26.29
CA GLU A 51 -9.95 1.97 27.25
C GLU A 51 -9.71 0.58 26.69
N LEU A 52 -9.70 0.43 25.35
CA LEU A 52 -9.47 -0.82 24.65
C LEU A 52 -8.71 -0.58 23.35
N TRP A 53 -7.69 -1.40 23.09
CA TRP A 53 -6.87 -1.36 21.89
C TRP A 53 -7.08 -2.62 21.06
N PHE A 54 -7.50 -2.43 19.82
CA PHE A 54 -7.59 -3.52 18.84
C PHE A 54 -6.36 -3.51 17.94
N VAL A 55 -5.62 -4.62 17.93
CA VAL A 55 -4.42 -4.78 17.10
C VAL A 55 -4.73 -5.77 15.99
N ASN A 56 -4.71 -5.32 14.73
CA ASN A 56 -4.95 -6.17 13.57
C ASN A 56 -3.74 -7.06 13.25
N SER A 57 -3.48 -8.04 14.10
CA SER A 57 -2.40 -9.02 13.98
C SER A 57 -2.73 -10.25 14.83
N ASP A 58 -1.96 -11.32 14.67
CA ASP A 58 -2.02 -12.50 15.56
C ASP A 58 -0.75 -12.54 16.42
N PHE A 59 -0.87 -13.00 17.66
CA PHE A 59 0.28 -13.14 18.56
C PHE A 59 1.34 -14.11 18.01
N ALA A 60 0.94 -15.07 17.16
CA ALA A 60 1.85 -16.01 16.51
C ALA A 60 2.75 -15.35 15.45
N PHE A 61 2.34 -14.21 14.89
CA PHE A 61 3.09 -13.48 13.84
C PHE A 61 3.86 -12.27 14.37
N GLU A 62 3.73 -11.93 15.66
CA GLU A 62 4.39 -10.78 16.26
C GLU A 62 5.48 -11.22 17.24
N PHE A 63 6.48 -10.36 17.43
CA PHE A 63 7.50 -10.58 18.44
C PHE A 63 6.90 -10.52 19.85
N ALA A 64 7.40 -11.39 20.75
CA ALA A 64 7.02 -11.38 22.15
C ALA A 64 7.33 -10.02 22.79
N ARG A 65 6.28 -9.35 23.29
CA ARG A 65 6.37 -8.06 23.96
C ARG A 65 5.31 -7.96 25.06
N PRO A 66 5.56 -7.20 26.14
CA PRO A 66 4.54 -6.93 27.14
C PRO A 66 3.31 -6.27 26.50
N LEU A 67 2.14 -6.81 26.81
CA LEU A 67 0.84 -6.28 26.39
C LEU A 67 0.19 -5.57 27.56
N LEU A 68 -0.45 -4.43 27.28
CA LEU A 68 -1.30 -3.81 28.28
C LEU A 68 -2.57 -4.66 28.45
N PRO A 69 -3.15 -4.75 29.66
CA PRO A 69 -4.36 -5.54 29.89
C PRO A 69 -5.54 -5.17 29.00
N ASN A 70 -5.55 -3.95 28.48
CA ASN A 70 -6.57 -3.44 27.56
C ASN A 70 -6.22 -3.61 26.06
N THR A 71 -5.29 -4.49 25.70
CA THR A 71 -4.93 -4.76 24.29
C THR A 71 -5.46 -6.11 23.84
N VAL A 72 -6.24 -6.13 22.76
CA VAL A 72 -6.80 -7.33 22.15
C VAL A 72 -6.29 -7.47 20.73
N TYR A 73 -5.69 -8.62 20.44
CA TYR A 73 -5.28 -8.98 19.08
C TYR A 73 -6.49 -9.52 18.31
N ILE A 74 -6.75 -8.92 17.16
CA ILE A 74 -7.81 -9.30 16.23
C ILE A 74 -7.19 -9.51 14.85
N GLY A 75 -6.70 -10.71 14.59
CA GLY A 75 -6.12 -11.06 13.29
C GLY A 75 -7.15 -11.10 12.16
N GLY A 76 -6.69 -10.97 10.92
CA GLY A 76 -7.50 -11.30 9.75
C GLY A 76 -8.64 -10.34 9.40
N LEU A 77 -8.69 -9.13 9.97
CA LEU A 77 -9.76 -8.16 9.66
C LEU A 77 -9.87 -7.79 8.18
N MET A 78 -8.76 -7.91 7.45
CA MET A 78 -8.70 -7.61 6.03
C MET A 78 -8.95 -8.83 5.14
N ALA A 79 -8.97 -10.04 5.70
CA ALA A 79 -9.24 -11.26 4.95
C ALA A 79 -10.74 -11.32 4.63
N LYS A 80 -11.06 -11.35 3.34
CA LYS A 80 -12.43 -11.52 2.86
C LYS A 80 -12.52 -12.82 2.08
N PRO A 81 -13.69 -13.50 2.07
CA PRO A 81 -13.91 -14.61 1.15
C PRO A 81 -13.58 -14.17 -0.28
N THR A 82 -12.79 -14.99 -0.95
CA THR A 82 -12.36 -14.77 -2.34
C THR A 82 -13.56 -14.74 -3.27
N LYS A 83 -13.65 -13.70 -4.08
CA LYS A 83 -14.64 -13.57 -5.15
C LYS A 83 -14.05 -14.08 -6.48
N PRO A 84 -14.89 -14.38 -7.49
CA PRO A 84 -14.41 -14.66 -8.83
C PRO A 84 -13.56 -13.50 -9.36
N VAL A 85 -12.37 -13.83 -9.88
CA VAL A 85 -11.46 -12.85 -10.48
C VAL A 85 -12.07 -12.32 -11.78
N PRO A 86 -12.02 -11.01 -12.05
CA PRO A 86 -12.52 -10.47 -13.31
C PRO A 86 -11.86 -11.13 -14.53
N GLN A 87 -12.66 -11.44 -15.54
CA GLN A 87 -12.24 -12.20 -16.73
C GLN A 87 -11.04 -11.58 -17.45
N GLU A 88 -10.86 -10.27 -17.36
CA GLU A 88 -9.72 -9.57 -17.95
C GLU A 88 -8.36 -9.95 -17.33
N PHE A 89 -8.33 -10.35 -16.06
CA PHE A 89 -7.11 -10.79 -15.38
C PHE A 89 -6.88 -12.28 -15.66
N GLU A 90 -7.95 -13.08 -15.65
CA GLU A 90 -7.86 -14.50 -16.01
C GLU A 90 -7.34 -14.70 -17.42
N THR A 91 -7.88 -13.94 -18.39
CA THR A 91 -7.45 -13.99 -19.80
C THR A 91 -6.00 -13.54 -19.96
N PHE A 92 -5.54 -12.59 -19.14
CA PHE A 92 -4.15 -12.16 -19.16
C PHE A 92 -3.21 -13.22 -18.58
N ILE A 93 -3.54 -13.75 -17.40
CA ILE A 93 -2.75 -14.77 -16.69
C ILE A 93 -2.68 -16.05 -17.53
N ALA A 94 -3.78 -16.46 -18.16
CA ALA A 94 -3.84 -17.65 -19.01
C ALA A 94 -2.84 -17.65 -20.17
N LYS A 95 -2.40 -16.47 -20.66
CA LYS A 95 -1.39 -16.36 -21.73
C LYS A 95 -0.02 -16.87 -21.30
N PHE A 96 0.25 -16.91 -20.00
CA PHE A 96 1.55 -17.29 -19.44
C PHE A 96 1.57 -18.72 -18.89
N GLY A 97 0.41 -19.40 -18.89
CA GLY A 97 0.28 -20.81 -18.53
C GLY A 97 0.94 -21.14 -17.20
N ASP A 98 1.81 -22.15 -17.20
CA ASP A 98 2.51 -22.66 -16.02
C ASP A 98 3.57 -21.68 -15.47
N SER A 99 4.02 -20.71 -16.28
CA SER A 99 4.90 -19.65 -15.79
C SER A 99 4.20 -18.76 -14.79
N GLY A 100 2.87 -18.72 -14.75
CA GLY A 100 2.12 -17.94 -13.76
C GLY A 100 2.28 -16.42 -13.92
N PHE A 101 2.12 -15.70 -12.80
CA PHE A 101 2.10 -14.24 -12.81
C PHE A 101 2.79 -13.62 -11.60
N VAL A 102 3.24 -12.38 -11.77
CA VAL A 102 3.82 -11.54 -10.71
C VAL A 102 2.90 -10.35 -10.48
N LEU A 103 2.54 -10.15 -9.22
CA LEU A 103 1.70 -9.04 -8.79
C LEU A 103 2.57 -7.96 -8.16
N VAL A 104 2.65 -6.79 -8.77
CA VAL A 104 3.45 -5.66 -8.27
C VAL A 104 2.53 -4.61 -7.67
N VAL A 105 2.57 -4.48 -6.35
CA VAL A 105 1.77 -3.51 -5.59
C VAL A 105 2.69 -2.72 -4.68
N LEU A 106 3.15 -1.58 -5.16
CA LEU A 106 3.89 -0.64 -4.33
C LEU A 106 2.85 0.29 -3.69
N GLY A 107 2.87 0.42 -2.36
CA GLY A 107 1.87 1.21 -1.65
C GLY A 107 1.82 2.66 -2.15
N SER A 108 0.72 3.37 -1.88
CA SER A 108 0.49 4.75 -2.37
C SER A 108 1.62 5.72 -2.06
N MET A 109 2.32 5.51 -0.94
CA MET A 109 3.48 6.31 -0.58
C MET A 109 4.62 6.12 -1.58
N VAL A 110 4.94 4.87 -1.93
CA VAL A 110 6.06 4.55 -2.83
C VAL A 110 5.75 5.01 -4.26
N ASP A 111 4.52 4.78 -4.74
CA ASP A 111 4.06 5.24 -6.06
C ASP A 111 4.30 6.74 -6.27
N SER A 112 4.14 7.54 -5.20
CA SER A 112 4.30 8.99 -5.28
C SER A 112 5.75 9.49 -5.40
N PHE A 113 6.74 8.64 -5.11
CA PHE A 113 8.17 9.00 -5.11
C PHE A 113 8.99 8.29 -6.20
N GLN A 114 8.36 7.50 -7.07
CA GLN A 114 9.11 6.81 -8.13
C GLN A 114 9.57 7.80 -9.20
N SER A 115 10.87 7.87 -9.43
CA SER A 115 11.42 8.63 -10.56
C SER A 115 11.20 7.87 -11.87
N GLN A 116 11.16 8.59 -12.99
CA GLN A 116 11.03 7.99 -14.32
C GLN A 116 12.11 6.93 -14.60
N ASN A 117 13.34 7.15 -14.10
CA ASN A 117 14.43 6.19 -14.20
C ASN A 117 14.08 4.88 -13.47
N VAL A 118 13.54 4.95 -12.26
CA VAL A 118 13.14 3.74 -11.51
C VAL A 118 12.03 2.99 -12.25
N LEU A 119 11.02 3.71 -12.77
CA LEU A 119 9.94 3.09 -13.56
C LEU A 119 10.47 2.39 -14.82
N LYS A 120 11.43 3.02 -15.51
CA LYS A 120 12.10 2.47 -16.69
C LYS A 120 12.85 1.18 -16.36
N GLU A 121 13.69 1.21 -15.32
CA GLU A 121 14.47 0.06 -14.89
C GLU A 121 13.58 -1.09 -14.42
N MET A 122 12.51 -0.79 -13.68
CA MET A 122 11.52 -1.80 -13.27
C MET A 122 10.84 -2.44 -14.48
N ASN A 123 10.33 -1.65 -15.43
CA ASN A 123 9.70 -2.18 -16.64
C ASN A 123 10.67 -2.99 -17.52
N SER A 124 11.94 -2.58 -17.57
CA SER A 124 13.01 -3.32 -18.22
C SER A 124 13.27 -4.66 -17.52
N ALA A 125 13.39 -4.66 -16.19
CA ALA A 125 13.57 -5.88 -15.40
C ALA A 125 12.39 -6.85 -15.57
N PHE A 126 11.16 -6.33 -15.54
CA PHE A 126 9.95 -7.13 -15.76
C PHE A 126 9.91 -7.75 -17.15
N ALA A 127 10.44 -7.07 -18.17
CA ALA A 127 10.49 -7.59 -19.54
C ALA A 127 11.26 -8.91 -19.66
N HIS A 128 12.22 -9.16 -18.76
CA HIS A 128 13.04 -10.37 -18.75
C HIS A 128 12.37 -11.54 -18.04
N LEU A 129 11.23 -11.33 -17.38
CA LEU A 129 10.50 -12.40 -16.69
C LEU A 129 9.64 -13.19 -17.70
N PRO A 130 9.61 -14.52 -17.62
CA PRO A 130 8.70 -15.34 -18.42
C PRO A 130 7.24 -15.28 -17.94
N HIS A 131 6.98 -14.56 -16.85
CA HIS A 131 5.70 -14.45 -16.17
C HIS A 131 4.92 -13.23 -16.70
N GLY A 132 3.59 -13.27 -16.57
CA GLY A 132 2.77 -12.08 -16.74
C GLY A 132 2.90 -11.17 -15.52
N VAL A 133 3.22 -9.90 -15.71
CA VAL A 133 3.38 -8.94 -14.61
C VAL A 133 2.17 -8.03 -14.55
N ILE A 134 1.39 -8.09 -13.47
CA ILE A 134 0.29 -7.16 -13.21
C ILE A 134 0.80 -6.10 -12.25
N TRP A 135 0.95 -4.87 -12.74
CA TRP A 135 1.51 -3.77 -11.96
C TRP A 135 0.43 -2.74 -11.62
N LYS A 136 0.12 -2.62 -10.33
CA LYS A 136 -0.73 -1.54 -9.83
C LYS A 136 0.05 -0.24 -9.85
N TYR A 137 -0.22 0.61 -10.84
CA TYR A 137 0.36 1.95 -10.96
C TYR A 137 -0.58 2.81 -11.80
N LYS A 138 -0.69 4.11 -11.46
CA LYS A 138 -1.60 5.01 -12.18
C LYS A 138 -1.09 5.27 -13.58
N SER A 139 -1.88 4.86 -14.58
CA SER A 139 -1.51 5.04 -15.99
C SER A 139 -1.33 6.53 -16.37
N SER A 140 -2.03 7.44 -15.68
CA SER A 140 -1.87 8.90 -15.86
C SER A 140 -0.48 9.42 -15.48
N HIS A 141 0.25 8.71 -14.63
CA HIS A 141 1.60 9.07 -14.19
C HIS A 141 2.69 8.33 -14.97
N TRP A 142 2.31 7.50 -15.96
CA TRP A 142 3.27 6.76 -16.75
C TRP A 142 3.99 7.69 -17.75
N PRO A 143 5.33 7.63 -17.85
CA PRO A 143 6.06 8.45 -18.82
C PRO A 143 5.70 8.07 -20.26
N LYS A 144 5.29 9.06 -21.07
CA LYS A 144 4.80 8.85 -22.44
C LYS A 144 5.88 8.36 -23.41
N ASP A 145 7.14 8.62 -23.08
CA ASP A 145 8.33 8.24 -23.82
C ASP A 145 8.78 6.79 -23.54
N ILE A 146 8.22 6.14 -22.51
CA ILE A 146 8.56 4.77 -22.13
C ILE A 146 7.47 3.81 -22.63
N LYS A 147 7.84 2.92 -23.54
CA LYS A 147 6.96 1.82 -23.98
C LYS A 147 6.85 0.76 -22.88
N LEU A 148 5.63 0.44 -22.48
CA LEU A 148 5.35 -0.66 -21.54
C LEU A 148 5.70 -2.01 -22.18
N SER A 149 6.35 -2.89 -21.41
CA SER A 149 6.76 -4.22 -21.87
C SER A 149 5.54 -5.11 -22.15
N ALA A 150 5.64 -6.01 -23.14
CA ALA A 150 4.50 -6.79 -23.64
C ALA A 150 3.92 -7.76 -22.58
N ASN A 151 4.74 -8.21 -21.64
CA ASN A 151 4.33 -9.06 -20.53
C ASN A 151 3.87 -8.27 -19.30
N VAL A 152 3.80 -6.93 -19.36
CA VAL A 152 3.37 -6.08 -18.25
C VAL A 152 1.99 -5.51 -18.54
N LYS A 153 1.04 -5.75 -17.62
CA LYS A 153 -0.28 -5.12 -17.61
C LYS A 153 -0.34 -4.13 -16.45
N MET A 154 -0.44 -2.84 -16.79
CA MET A 154 -0.64 -1.77 -15.82
C MET A 154 -2.12 -1.62 -15.49
N VAL A 155 -2.44 -1.46 -14.20
CA VAL A 155 -3.81 -1.24 -13.73
C VAL A 155 -3.86 -0.19 -12.62
N ASP A 156 -4.91 0.63 -12.63
CA ASP A 156 -5.12 1.60 -11.56
C ASP A 156 -5.66 0.95 -10.28
N TRP A 157 -6.39 -0.17 -10.43
CA TRP A 157 -6.99 -0.93 -9.33
C TRP A 157 -6.80 -2.44 -9.53
N LEU A 158 -6.71 -3.15 -8.40
CA LEU A 158 -6.41 -4.57 -8.38
C LEU A 158 -7.28 -5.33 -7.36
N PRO A 159 -7.94 -6.44 -7.74
CA PRO A 159 -8.62 -7.34 -6.80
C PRO A 159 -7.59 -8.23 -6.09
N GLN A 160 -6.73 -7.62 -5.27
CA GLN A 160 -5.56 -8.30 -4.67
C GLN A 160 -5.96 -9.55 -3.87
N ASN A 161 -6.99 -9.48 -3.03
CA ASN A 161 -7.47 -10.62 -2.24
C ASN A 161 -7.92 -11.79 -3.12
N ASP A 162 -8.64 -11.49 -4.21
CA ASP A 162 -9.21 -12.50 -5.09
C ASP A 162 -8.12 -13.14 -5.98
N LEU A 163 -7.13 -12.35 -6.40
CA LEU A 163 -5.99 -12.83 -7.19
C LEU A 163 -5.03 -13.69 -6.37
N LEU A 164 -4.81 -13.35 -5.11
CA LEU A 164 -3.92 -14.11 -4.22
C LEU A 164 -4.57 -15.37 -3.65
N GLY A 165 -5.90 -15.44 -3.64
CA GLY A 165 -6.63 -16.58 -3.11
C GLY A 165 -6.96 -17.69 -4.12
N LYS A 166 -6.43 -17.61 -5.35
CA LYS A 166 -6.54 -18.70 -6.35
C LYS A 166 -5.28 -19.56 -6.37
N ASP A 167 -5.44 -20.83 -6.76
CA ASP A 167 -4.36 -21.83 -6.87
C ASP A 167 -3.41 -21.64 -8.07
N TYR A 168 -3.28 -20.43 -8.60
CA TYR A 168 -2.28 -20.15 -9.63
C TYR A 168 -0.90 -19.92 -8.98
N PRO A 169 0.22 -20.29 -9.62
CA PRO A 169 1.55 -19.91 -9.17
C PRO A 169 1.73 -18.39 -9.34
N GLY A 170 1.39 -17.65 -8.27
CA GLY A 170 1.44 -16.19 -8.20
C GLY A 170 2.45 -15.72 -7.17
N VAL A 171 3.31 -14.77 -7.54
CA VAL A 171 4.25 -14.12 -6.60
C VAL A 171 3.82 -12.68 -6.36
N LEU A 172 3.68 -12.28 -5.09
CA LEU A 172 3.42 -10.90 -4.71
C LEU A 172 4.73 -10.15 -4.45
N LEU A 173 4.99 -9.12 -5.24
CA LEU A 173 5.99 -8.08 -4.97
C LEU A 173 5.28 -6.86 -4.36
N SER A 174 5.37 -6.73 -3.05
CA SER A 174 4.77 -5.60 -2.33
C SER A 174 5.78 -4.88 -1.44
N PHE A 175 5.67 -3.55 -1.37
CA PHE A 175 6.40 -2.77 -0.36
C PHE A 175 5.63 -2.81 0.97
N ASN A 176 6.26 -3.37 2.01
CA ASN A 176 5.67 -3.58 3.33
C ASN A 176 5.35 -2.26 4.04
N LEU A 177 4.18 -1.70 3.75
CA LEU A 177 3.45 -0.84 4.68
C LEU A 177 2.25 -1.66 5.13
N ARG A 178 2.05 -1.81 6.46
CA ARG A 178 1.06 -2.69 7.11
C ARG A 178 -0.42 -2.42 6.74
N VAL A 179 -0.70 -1.65 5.69
CA VAL A 179 -2.02 -1.37 5.16
C VAL A 179 -1.99 -1.44 3.63
N SER A 180 -2.21 -2.62 3.06
CA SER A 180 -2.66 -2.71 1.67
C SER A 180 -4.15 -2.41 1.64
N GLN A 181 -4.50 -1.17 1.33
CA GLN A 181 -5.88 -0.67 1.29
C GLN A 181 -6.70 -1.41 0.21
N ALA A 182 -7.68 -2.20 0.66
CA ALA A 182 -8.73 -2.79 -0.17
C ALA A 182 -10.03 -1.99 0.00
N HIS A 183 -10.08 -0.75 -0.50
CA HIS A 183 -11.34 0.00 -0.62
C HIS A 183 -11.46 0.63 -2.01
N ARG A 184 -12.44 0.18 -2.78
CA ARG A 184 -13.07 0.97 -3.85
C ARG A 184 -14.42 1.38 -3.27
N GLY A 185 -14.54 2.64 -2.86
CA GLY A 185 -15.83 3.22 -2.52
C GLY A 185 -16.62 3.41 -3.81
N SER A 186 -17.63 2.58 -4.00
CA SER A 186 -18.73 2.82 -4.92
C SER A 186 -19.94 2.11 -4.35
N ASP A 187 -20.49 2.71 -3.29
CA ASP A 187 -21.84 2.50 -2.77
C ASP A 187 -22.14 3.71 -1.87
N LEU A 188 -22.44 4.84 -2.52
CA LEU A 188 -23.39 5.90 -2.14
C LEU A 188 -23.62 6.77 -3.39
#